data_AF-A0A914TE70-F1
#
_entry.id   AF-A0A914TE70-F1
#
_cell.length_a   1.000
_cell.length_b   1.000
_cell.length_c   1.000
_cell.angle_alpha   90.00
_cell.angle_beta   90.00
_cell.angle_gamma   90.00
#
_symmetry.space_group_name_H-M   'P 1'
#
loop_
_entity.id
_entity.type
_entity.pdbx_description
1 polymer ?
#
loop_
_entity_poly.entity_id
_entity_poly.type
_entity_poly.pdbx_seq_one_letter_code
_entity_poly.pdbx_strand_id
1 'polypeptide(L)'
;MLIASLAVASAQAQSVNIDGIQQKPSLSVIATCIISFCLMGSTIFAMFGLSGNQSGFLLPHIFFSIVVCIFHATLSSISLIEWTQQSTIDGDWLITFSGSLLFQACFLTAIYLELRCYRRMT
;
A
#
# COMPACT_ATOMS: atom_id res chain seq x y z
N MET A 1 3.02 1.63 10.42
CA MET A 1 3.32 0.65 9.36
C MET A 1 4.81 0.53 9.08
N LEU A 2 5.54 1.61 8.71
CA LEU A 2 6.96 1.52 8.35
C LEU A 2 7.85 0.81 9.41
N ILE A 3 7.67 1.13 10.70
CA ILE A 3 8.40 0.47 11.79
C ILE A 3 8.08 -1.03 11.87
N ALA A 4 6.82 -1.42 11.66
CA ALA A 4 6.42 -2.82 11.66
C ALA A 4 6.97 -3.57 10.42
N SER A 5 6.92 -2.95 9.24
CA SER A 5 7.49 -3.52 8.00
C SER A 5 9.00 -3.68 8.10
N LEU A 6 9.71 -2.70 8.67
CA LEU A 6 11.15 -2.81 8.95
C LEU A 6 11.44 -3.89 9.99
N ALA A 7 10.62 -4.00 11.05
CA ALA A 7 10.79 -5.03 12.07
C ALA A 7 10.62 -6.44 11.48
N VAL A 8 9.65 -6.63 10.58
CA VAL A 8 9.46 -7.90 9.86
C VAL A 8 10.65 -8.16 8.90
N ALA A 9 11.12 -7.13 8.20
CA ALA A 9 12.28 -7.26 7.32
C ALA A 9 13.56 -7.62 8.10
N SER A 10 13.79 -7.01 9.27
CA SER A 10 14.93 -7.32 10.12
C SER A 10 14.79 -8.70 10.77
N ALA A 11 13.58 -9.10 11.16
CA ALA A 11 13.32 -10.44 11.65
C ALA A 11 13.61 -11.50 10.58
N GLN A 12 13.19 -11.28 9.33
CA GLN A 12 13.50 -12.19 8.21
C GLN A 12 14.99 -12.21 7.85
N ALA A 13 15.70 -11.09 8.00
CA ALA A 13 17.13 -11.02 7.74
C ALA A 13 17.97 -11.68 8.85
N GLN A 14 17.44 -11.75 10.07
CA GLN A 14 18.08 -12.39 11.23
C GLN A 14 17.63 -13.84 11.43
N SER A 15 16.55 -14.29 10.78
CA SER A 15 16.08 -15.67 10.89
C SER A 15 16.98 -16.62 10.11
N VAL A 16 17.14 -17.82 10.68
CA VAL A 16 17.90 -18.91 10.10
C VAL A 16 16.91 -20.03 9.79
N ASN A 17 16.94 -20.56 8.58
CA ASN A 17 16.09 -21.68 8.19
C ASN A 17 16.51 -22.97 8.92
N ILE A 18 15.68 -24.02 8.87
CA ILE A 18 15.97 -25.35 9.41
C ILE A 18 17.32 -25.90 8.93
N ASP A 19 17.75 -25.52 7.72
CA ASP A 19 19.02 -25.93 7.12
C ASP A 19 20.23 -25.08 7.55
N GLY A 20 20.08 -24.16 8.52
CA GLY A 20 21.17 -23.30 9.00
C GLY A 20 21.51 -22.12 8.09
N ILE A 21 20.75 -21.90 7.02
CA ILE A 21 20.99 -20.82 6.04
C ILE A 21 20.21 -19.57 6.44
N GLN A 22 20.87 -18.41 6.41
CA GLN A 22 20.24 -17.10 6.64
C GLN A 22 19.14 -16.85 5.59
N GLN A 23 17.94 -16.53 6.05
CA GLN A 23 16.85 -16.15 5.16
C GLN A 23 17.10 -14.75 4.60
N LYS A 24 16.86 -14.58 3.31
CA LYS A 24 16.80 -13.27 2.68
C LYS A 24 15.37 -12.75 2.79
N PRO A 25 15.17 -11.44 3.02
CA PRO A 25 13.83 -10.87 3.10
C PRO A 25 13.07 -11.13 1.79
N SER A 26 11.82 -11.56 1.95
CA SER A 26 10.94 -11.87 0.82
C SER A 26 10.62 -10.61 0.01
N LEU A 27 10.37 -10.79 -1.29
CA LEU A 27 10.08 -9.68 -2.20
C LEU A 27 8.83 -8.89 -1.77
N SER A 28 7.83 -9.56 -1.18
CA SER A 28 6.63 -8.93 -0.62
C SER A 28 6.95 -8.02 0.57
N VAL A 29 7.87 -8.42 1.46
CA VAL A 29 8.30 -7.60 2.61
C VAL A 29 9.08 -6.38 2.15
N ILE A 30 9.99 -6.54 1.17
CA ILE A 30 10.71 -5.42 0.56
C ILE A 30 9.72 -4.42 -0.07
N ALA A 31 8.76 -4.92 -0.86
CA ALA A 31 7.75 -4.08 -1.48
C ALA A 31 6.89 -3.35 -0.44
N THR A 32 6.52 -4.02 0.66
CA THR A 32 5.76 -3.42 1.77
C THR A 32 6.54 -2.29 2.45
N CYS A 33 7.86 -2.42 2.59
CA CYS A 33 8.72 -1.34 3.10
C CYS A 33 8.73 -0.12 2.16
N ILE A 34 8.88 -0.34 0.85
CA ILE A 34 8.87 0.74 -0.16
C ILE A 34 7.52 1.46 -0.13
N ILE A 35 6.41 0.72 -0.13
CA ILE A 35 5.06 1.28 -0.08
C ILE A 35 4.80 2.04 1.22
N SER A 36 5.30 1.53 2.35
CA SER A 36 5.23 2.24 3.64
C SER A 36 5.95 3.58 3.59
N PHE A 37 7.09 3.65 2.88
CA PHE A 37 7.83 4.89 2.67
C PHE A 37 7.07 5.84 1.73
N CYS A 38 6.51 5.35 0.63
CA CYS A 38 5.67 6.13 -0.28
C CYS A 38 4.44 6.72 0.42
N LEU A 39 3.76 5.95 1.28
CA LEU A 39 2.63 6.42 2.08
C LEU A 39 3.04 7.54 3.04
N MET A 40 4.19 7.42 3.69
CA MET A 40 4.71 8.43 4.60
C MET A 40 5.05 9.73 3.84
N GLY A 41 5.75 9.61 2.71
CA GLY A 41 6.03 10.73 1.82
C GLY A 41 4.74 11.40 1.33
N SER A 42 3.79 10.60 0.84
CA SER A 42 2.45 11.05 0.43
C SER A 42 1.75 11.87 1.52
N THR A 43 1.76 11.37 2.76
CA THR A 43 1.13 12.06 3.90
C THR A 43 1.82 13.40 4.20
N ILE A 44 3.15 13.46 4.15
CA ILE A 44 3.91 14.69 4.37
C ILE A 44 3.59 15.72 3.29
N PHE A 45 3.58 15.32 2.02
CA PHE A 45 3.23 16.19 0.90
C PHE A 45 1.78 16.67 0.97
N ALA A 46 0.84 15.81 1.40
CA ALA A 46 -0.54 16.20 1.65
C ALA A 46 -0.64 17.29 2.73
N MET A 47 0.05 17.11 3.87
CA MET A 47 0.05 18.10 4.96
C MET A 47 0.56 19.45 4.49
N PHE A 48 1.68 19.50 3.76
CA PHE A 48 2.22 20.76 3.23
C PHE A 48 1.34 21.35 2.12
N GLY A 49 0.82 20.53 1.21
CA GLY A 49 -0.01 20.97 0.10
C GLY A 49 -1.35 21.55 0.53
N LEU A 50 -2.02 20.89 1.49
CA LEU A 50 -3.31 21.33 2.03
C LEU A 50 -3.16 22.51 3.00
N SER A 51 -2.16 22.49 3.89
CA SER A 51 -1.94 23.56 4.88
C SER A 51 -1.45 24.85 4.25
N GLY A 52 -0.52 24.75 3.29
CA GLY A 52 0.04 25.92 2.60
C GLY A 52 -0.79 26.43 1.43
N ASN A 53 -1.91 25.75 1.09
CA ASN A 53 -2.65 25.94 -0.16
C ASN A 53 -1.73 25.95 -1.40
N GLN A 54 -0.68 25.13 -1.39
CA GLN A 54 0.34 25.10 -2.44
C GLN A 54 0.11 23.89 -3.36
N SER A 55 -0.43 24.17 -4.55
CA SER A 55 -0.72 23.14 -5.57
C SER A 55 0.51 22.32 -5.97
N GLY A 56 1.72 22.90 -5.88
CA GLY A 56 2.98 22.22 -6.18
C GLY A 56 3.26 20.98 -5.31
N PHE A 57 2.82 20.97 -4.06
CA PHE A 57 3.00 19.82 -3.16
C PHE A 57 1.87 18.78 -3.27
N LEU A 58 0.73 19.12 -3.87
CA LEU A 58 -0.35 18.15 -4.13
C LEU A 58 0.02 17.16 -5.23
N LEU A 59 0.80 17.57 -6.23
CA LEU A 59 1.15 16.71 -7.36
C LEU A 59 2.01 15.48 -6.96
N PRO A 60 3.09 15.62 -6.17
CA PRO A 60 3.82 14.45 -5.66
C PRO A 60 2.96 13.58 -4.73
N HIS A 61 2.07 14.18 -3.94
CA HIS A 61 1.10 13.42 -3.13
C HIS A 61 0.20 12.53 -4.00
N ILE A 62 -0.45 13.10 -5.02
CA ILE A 62 -1.31 12.37 -5.96
C ILE A 62 -0.51 11.25 -6.66
N PHE A 63 0.74 11.53 -7.08
CA PHE A 63 1.61 10.53 -7.69
C PHE A 63 1.86 9.34 -6.75
N PHE A 64 2.27 9.59 -5.50
CA PHE A 64 2.49 8.52 -4.53
C PHE A 64 1.19 7.77 -4.21
N SER A 65 0.06 8.45 -4.09
CA SER A 65 -1.25 7.82 -3.88
C SER A 65 -1.63 6.89 -5.03
N ILE A 66 -1.39 7.28 -6.29
CA ILE A 66 -1.61 6.39 -7.44
C ILE A 66 -0.73 5.13 -7.38
N VAL A 67 0.56 5.29 -7.05
CA VAL A 67 1.50 4.15 -6.91
C VAL A 67 1.01 3.15 -5.86
N VAL A 68 0.57 3.65 -4.69
CA VAL A 68 0.02 2.82 -3.62
C VAL A 68 -1.27 2.13 -4.06
N CYS A 69 -2.14 2.83 -4.78
CA CYS A 69 -3.40 2.29 -5.29
C CYS A 69 -3.18 1.14 -6.27
N ILE A 70 -2.23 1.29 -7.21
CA ILE A 70 -1.85 0.23 -8.16
C ILE A 70 -1.28 -0.97 -7.43
N PHE A 71 -0.37 -0.73 -6.47
CA PHE A 71 0.21 -1.82 -5.68
C PHE A 71 -0.87 -2.61 -4.93
N HIS A 72 -1.78 -1.93 -4.24
CA HIS A 72 -2.88 -2.59 -3.52
C HIS A 72 -3.80 -3.37 -4.47
N ALA A 73 -4.10 -2.83 -5.67
CA ALA A 73 -4.87 -3.54 -6.69
C ALA A 73 -4.18 -4.82 -7.16
N THR A 74 -2.86 -4.76 -7.41
CA THR A 74 -2.08 -5.93 -7.83
C THR A 74 -2.04 -7.01 -6.77
N LEU A 75 -1.81 -6.64 -5.49
CA LEU A 75 -1.79 -7.59 -4.38
C LEU A 75 -3.16 -8.25 -4.21
N SER A 76 -4.23 -7.45 -4.25
CA SER A 76 -5.60 -7.96 -4.14
C SER A 76 -5.97 -8.89 -5.29
N SER A 77 -5.49 -8.61 -6.50
CA SER A 77 -5.70 -9.48 -7.67
C SER A 77 -4.95 -10.81 -7.54
N ILE A 78 -3.72 -10.81 -7.03
CA ILE A 78 -2.95 -12.04 -6.76
C ILE A 78 -3.68 -12.89 -5.72
N SER A 79 -4.08 -12.29 -4.60
CA SER A 79 -4.85 -12.99 -3.57
C SER A 79 -6.17 -13.55 -4.10
N LEU A 80 -6.85 -12.83 -5.02
CA LEU A 80 -8.07 -13.31 -5.66
C LEU A 80 -7.82 -14.55 -6.51
N ILE A 81 -6.74 -14.56 -7.28
CA ILE A 81 -6.34 -15.73 -8.07
C ILE A 81 -6.06 -16.93 -7.15
N GLU A 82 -5.31 -16.73 -6.06
CA GLU A 82 -5.04 -17.78 -5.07
C GLU A 82 -6.34 -18.36 -4.49
N TRP A 83 -7.29 -17.51 -4.11
CA TRP A 83 -8.59 -17.95 -3.61
C TRP A 83 -9.40 -18.74 -4.64
N THR A 84 -9.41 -18.31 -5.91
CA THR A 84 -10.14 -19.03 -6.97
C THR A 84 -9.59 -20.42 -7.27
N GLN A 85 -8.31 -20.67 -6.95
CA GLN A 85 -7.68 -21.99 -7.10
C GLN A 85 -8.01 -22.93 -5.94
N GLN A 86 -8.61 -22.41 -4.86
CA GLN A 86 -8.90 -23.17 -3.66
C GLN A 86 -10.25 -23.88 -3.79
N SER A 87 -10.28 -25.19 -3.49
CA SER A 87 -11.48 -26.02 -3.71
C SER A 87 -12.60 -25.81 -2.67
N THR A 88 -12.33 -25.05 -1.62
CA THR A 88 -13.26 -24.79 -0.50
C THR A 88 -13.44 -23.30 -0.29
N ILE A 89 -14.70 -22.86 -0.22
CA ILE A 89 -15.04 -21.46 0.07
C ILE A 89 -14.83 -21.21 1.56
N ASP A 90 -13.81 -20.41 1.89
CA ASP A 90 -13.59 -19.89 3.25
C ASP A 90 -14.27 -18.52 3.43
N GLY A 91 -14.89 -18.31 4.58
CA GLY A 91 -15.49 -17.02 4.95
C GLY A 91 -14.45 -15.93 5.18
N ASP A 92 -13.24 -16.29 5.63
CA ASP A 92 -12.17 -15.34 5.93
C ASP A 92 -11.64 -14.66 4.65
N TRP A 93 -11.62 -15.39 3.54
CA TRP A 93 -11.29 -14.84 2.22
C TRP A 93 -12.34 -13.83 1.75
N LEU A 94 -13.63 -14.14 1.92
CA LEU A 94 -14.72 -13.21 1.59
C LEU A 94 -14.60 -11.89 2.35
N ILE A 95 -14.32 -11.96 3.66
CA ILE A 95 -14.11 -10.77 4.49
C ILE A 95 -12.90 -9.98 3.98
N THR A 96 -11.79 -10.66 3.68
CA THR A 96 -10.56 -10.03 3.17
C THR A 96 -10.80 -9.31 1.84
N PHE A 97 -11.50 -9.93 0.89
CA PHE A 97 -11.83 -9.29 -0.39
C PHE A 97 -12.79 -8.12 -0.23
N SER A 98 -13.82 -8.25 0.60
CA SER A 98 -14.77 -7.16 0.84
C SER A 98 -14.08 -5.95 1.47
N GLY A 99 -13.19 -6.17 2.44
CA GLY A 99 -12.37 -5.13 3.05
C GLY A 99 -11.42 -4.48 2.04
N SER A 100 -10.76 -5.29 1.21
CA SER A 100 -9.87 -4.79 0.16
C SER A 100 -10.61 -3.93 -0.87
N LEU A 101 -11.78 -4.37 -1.36
CA LEU A 101 -12.62 -3.62 -2.29
C LEU A 101 -13.09 -2.30 -1.70
N LEU A 102 -13.53 -2.31 -0.44
CA LEU A 102 -13.98 -1.11 0.26
C LEU A 102 -12.82 -0.12 0.42
N PHE A 103 -11.64 -0.60 0.84
CA PHE A 103 -10.44 0.23 0.91
C PHE A 103 -10.10 0.83 -0.45
N GLN A 104 -10.10 0.03 -1.51
CA GLN A 104 -9.82 0.48 -2.88
C GLN A 104 -10.79 1.59 -3.33
N ALA A 105 -12.09 1.42 -3.06
CA ALA A 105 -13.12 2.40 -3.43
C ALA A 105 -12.96 3.73 -2.66
N CYS A 106 -12.74 3.65 -1.35
CA CYS A 106 -12.47 4.84 -0.52
C CYS A 106 -11.20 5.56 -0.99
N PHE A 107 -10.14 4.80 -1.29
CA PHE A 107 -8.85 5.36 -1.70
C PHE A 107 -8.91 6.03 -3.09
N LEU A 108 -9.60 5.42 -4.05
CA LEU A 108 -9.88 6.05 -5.35
C LEU A 108 -10.72 7.32 -5.22
N THR A 109 -11.69 7.32 -4.30
CA THR A 109 -12.50 8.51 -4.01
C THR A 109 -11.65 9.63 -3.42
N ALA A 110 -10.70 9.30 -2.53
CA ALA A 110 -9.75 10.28 -1.98
C ALA A 110 -8.88 10.90 -3.09
N ILE A 111 -8.28 10.08 -3.96
CA ILE A 111 -7.47 10.56 -5.09
C ILE A 111 -8.32 11.45 -6.03
N TYR A 112 -9.57 11.08 -6.29
CA TYR A 112 -10.47 11.89 -7.09
C TYR A 112 -10.76 13.27 -6.47
N LEU A 113 -10.97 13.32 -5.15
CA LEU A 113 -11.14 14.58 -4.42
C LEU A 113 -9.86 15.42 -4.42
N GLU A 114 -8.70 14.80 -4.27
CA GLU A 114 -7.38 15.47 -4.37
C GLU A 114 -7.17 16.08 -5.74
N LEU A 115 -7.47 15.36 -6.83
CA LEU A 115 -7.42 15.87 -8.20
C LEU A 115 -8.37 17.05 -8.41
N ARG A 116 -9.59 16.98 -7.85
CA ARG A 116 -10.56 18.09 -7.88
C ARG A 116 -10.03 19.31 -7.11
N CYS A 117 -9.37 19.09 -5.97
CA CYS A 117 -8.76 20.15 -5.16
C CYS A 117 -7.61 20.81 -5.93
N TYR A 118 -6.68 20.01 -6.45
CA TYR A 118 -5.56 20.48 -7.28
C TYR A 118 -6.06 21.36 -8.42
N ARG A 119 -7.07 20.91 -9.18
CA ARG A 119 -7.64 21.70 -10.29
C ARG A 119 -8.30 23.01 -9.86
N ARG A 120 -8.70 23.17 -8.60
CA ARG A 120 -9.26 24.44 -8.08
C ARG A 120 -8.17 25.40 -7.59
N MET A 121 -6.99 24.88 -7.27
CA MET A 121 -5.85 25.67 -6.78
C MET A 121 -4.95 26.17 -7.91
N THR A 122 -5.07 25.60 -9.10
CA THR A 122 -4.37 25.99 -10.34
C THR A 122 -5.25 26.90 -11.20
#